data_AF-A0A9E1N028-F1
#
_entry.id   AF-A0A9E1N028-F1
#
_cell.length_a   1.000
_cell.length_b   1.000
_cell.length_c   1.000
_cell.angle_alpha   90.00
_cell.angle_beta   90.00
_cell.angle_gamma   90.00
#
_symmetry.space_group_name_H-M   'P 1'
#
loop_
_entity.id
_entity.type
_entity.pdbx_description
1 polymer ?
#
loop_
_entity_poly.entity_id
_entity_poly.type
_entity_poly.pdbx_seq_one_letter_code
_entity_poly.pdbx_strand_id
1 'polypeptide(L)'
;MTTSTARFRFEFRVFDWAETLSRDLCGERCSFFIGIREDGSVRRLYFARGDVSFSGDRKSALAESHPVWFFYSPHDDLGAGYLEWFNLPRSLVERWLKRRLEAHDFIDVRATGAREEWPENWRVLIG
;
A
#
# COMPACT_ATOMS: atom_id res chain seq x y z
N MET A 1 3.65 -33.68 7.45
CA MET A 1 2.73 -32.69 6.87
C MET A 1 3.58 -31.60 6.23
N THR A 2 3.60 -31.52 4.91
CA THR A 2 4.40 -30.53 4.17
C THR A 2 3.63 -29.22 4.06
N THR A 3 4.03 -28.21 4.82
CA THR A 3 3.59 -26.82 4.63
C THR A 3 4.12 -26.32 3.30
N SER A 4 3.31 -26.47 2.25
CA SER A 4 3.57 -25.88 0.94
C SER A 4 3.37 -24.37 1.04
N THR A 5 4.44 -23.62 1.24
CA THR A 5 4.45 -22.16 1.05
C THR A 5 4.38 -21.89 -0.45
N ALA A 6 3.16 -21.80 -0.99
CA ALA A 6 2.96 -21.39 -2.38
C ALA A 6 3.48 -19.95 -2.53
N ARG A 7 4.57 -19.79 -3.29
CA ARG A 7 5.18 -18.49 -3.57
C ARG A 7 4.47 -17.92 -4.79
N PHE A 8 3.40 -17.17 -4.56
CA PHE A 8 2.68 -16.49 -5.63
C PHE A 8 3.49 -15.31 -6.16
N ARG A 9 3.78 -15.30 -7.47
CA ARG A 9 4.39 -14.17 -8.17
C ARG A 9 3.28 -13.45 -8.93
N PHE A 10 2.90 -12.28 -8.43
CA PHE A 10 1.90 -11.43 -9.06
C PHE A 10 2.59 -10.38 -9.95
N GLU A 11 2.15 -10.26 -11.19
CA GLU A 11 2.62 -9.23 -12.14
C GLU A 11 1.43 -8.36 -12.56
N PHE A 12 0.89 -7.57 -11.63
CA PHE A 12 -0.19 -6.62 -11.89
C PHE A 12 0.25 -5.22 -11.46
N ARG A 13 -0.32 -4.16 -12.08
CA ARG A 13 -0.11 -2.77 -11.65
C ARG A 13 -0.68 -2.60 -10.24
N VAL A 14 -0.03 -1.84 -9.34
CA VAL A 14 -0.51 -1.68 -7.96
C VAL A 14 -1.94 -1.24 -7.89
N PHE A 15 -2.29 -0.25 -8.69
CA PHE A 15 -3.65 0.26 -8.74
C PHE A 15 -4.65 -0.86 -9.05
N ASP A 16 -4.47 -1.51 -10.20
CA ASP A 16 -5.35 -2.57 -10.69
C ASP A 16 -5.46 -3.73 -9.69
N TRP A 17 -4.33 -4.18 -9.09
CA TRP A 17 -4.37 -5.29 -8.15
C TRP A 17 -4.92 -4.90 -6.80
N ALA A 18 -4.64 -3.70 -6.30
CA ALA A 18 -5.15 -3.25 -5.00
C ALA A 18 -6.67 -3.12 -5.06
N GLU A 19 -7.19 -2.51 -6.13
CA GLU A 19 -8.62 -2.44 -6.34
C GLU A 19 -9.23 -3.84 -6.51
N THR A 20 -8.65 -4.68 -7.37
CA THR A 20 -9.12 -6.07 -7.58
C THR A 20 -9.09 -6.89 -6.29
N LEU A 21 -8.01 -6.79 -5.50
CA LEU A 21 -7.87 -7.50 -4.23
C LEU A 21 -8.99 -7.12 -3.25
N SER A 22 -9.26 -5.82 -3.11
CA SER A 22 -10.31 -5.35 -2.21
C SER A 22 -11.69 -5.85 -2.65
N ARG A 23 -11.98 -5.78 -3.95
CA ARG A 23 -13.24 -6.28 -4.53
C ARG A 23 -13.38 -7.79 -4.39
N ASP A 24 -12.33 -8.56 -4.67
CA ASP A 24 -12.36 -10.02 -4.62
C ASP A 24 -12.53 -10.55 -3.18
N LEU A 25 -11.88 -9.91 -2.20
CA LEU A 25 -11.92 -10.36 -0.81
C LEU A 25 -13.10 -9.80 -0.01
N CYS A 26 -13.57 -8.60 -0.32
CA CYS A 26 -14.62 -7.93 0.45
C CYS A 26 -15.96 -7.80 -0.30
N GLY A 27 -15.99 -8.08 -1.61
CA GLY A 27 -17.15 -7.87 -2.47
C GLY A 27 -17.38 -6.40 -2.85
N GLU A 28 -16.51 -5.49 -2.40
CA GLU A 28 -16.63 -4.05 -2.56
C GLU A 28 -15.24 -3.39 -2.65
N ARG A 29 -15.16 -2.23 -3.30
CA ARG A 29 -13.95 -1.41 -3.31
C ARG A 29 -13.78 -0.79 -1.93
N CYS A 30 -12.64 -1.01 -1.28
CA CYS A 30 -12.42 -0.53 0.08
C CYS A 30 -10.94 -0.28 0.41
N SER A 31 -10.69 0.52 1.45
CA SER A 31 -9.34 0.75 1.95
C SER A 31 -8.78 -0.50 2.63
N PHE A 32 -7.49 -0.74 2.47
CA PHE A 32 -6.81 -1.81 3.18
C PHE A 32 -5.38 -1.45 3.60
N PHE A 33 -4.92 -2.14 4.65
CA PHE A 33 -3.56 -2.07 5.18
C PHE A 33 -2.95 -3.46 5.18
N ILE A 34 -1.73 -3.59 4.66
CA ILE A 34 -0.94 -4.82 4.66
C ILE A 34 0.26 -4.62 5.56
N GLY A 35 0.30 -5.39 6.65
CA GLY A 35 1.49 -5.54 7.47
C GLY A 35 2.43 -6.58 6.83
N ILE A 36 3.70 -6.24 6.66
CA ILE A 36 4.71 -7.05 5.99
C ILE A 36 5.79 -7.43 7.01
N ARG A 37 6.30 -8.67 6.93
CA ARG A 37 7.44 -9.13 7.74
C ARG A 37 8.76 -8.67 7.10
N GLU A 38 9.84 -8.75 7.86
CA GLU A 38 11.19 -8.40 7.37
C GLU A 38 11.63 -9.26 6.18
N ASP A 39 11.16 -10.51 6.08
CA ASP A 39 11.41 -11.40 4.95
C ASP A 39 10.59 -11.06 3.69
N GLY A 40 9.78 -9.99 3.75
CA GLY A 40 8.89 -9.55 2.67
C GLY A 40 7.58 -10.35 2.56
N SER A 41 7.33 -11.32 3.44
CA SER A 41 6.06 -12.04 3.46
C SER A 41 4.95 -11.20 4.09
N VAL A 42 3.72 -11.41 3.64
CA VAL A 42 2.56 -10.74 4.24
C VAL A 42 2.31 -11.32 5.65
N ARG A 43 2.35 -10.45 6.65
CA ARG A 43 2.00 -10.80 8.04
C ARG A 43 0.50 -10.84 8.23
N ARG A 44 -0.19 -9.78 7.79
CA ARG A 44 -1.64 -9.62 7.98
C ARG A 44 -2.20 -8.57 7.01
N LEU A 45 -3.46 -8.75 6.61
CA LEU A 45 -4.24 -7.77 5.87
C LEU A 45 -5.39 -7.28 6.75
N TYR A 46 -5.66 -5.98 6.69
CA TYR A 46 -6.77 -5.34 7.38
C TYR A 46 -7.58 -4.57 6.36
N PHE A 47 -8.89 -4.78 6.34
CA PHE A 47 -9.82 -4.07 5.45
C PHE A 47 -10.72 -3.15 6.28
N ALA A 48 -10.94 -1.93 5.80
CA ALA A 48 -11.98 -1.06 6.31
C ALA A 48 -13.22 -1.26 5.44
N ARG A 49 -14.27 -1.87 5.99
CA ARG A 49 -15.49 -2.21 5.22
C ARG A 49 -16.43 -1.01 5.12
N GLY A 50 -17.21 -0.97 4.03
CA GLY A 50 -18.06 0.16 3.67
C GLY A 50 -17.29 1.39 3.17
N ASP A 51 -17.99 2.49 2.92
CA ASP A 51 -17.44 3.76 2.39
C ASP A 51 -16.53 4.51 3.39
N VAL A 52 -16.04 3.84 4.42
CA VAL A 52 -15.26 4.45 5.50
C VAL A 52 -13.81 4.01 5.38
N SER A 53 -12.91 4.96 5.09
CA SER A 53 -11.47 4.70 5.14
C SER A 53 -10.98 4.52 6.58
N PHE A 54 -9.77 3.99 6.76
CA PHE A 54 -9.16 3.94 8.08
C PHE A 54 -9.06 5.35 8.67
N SER A 55 -9.53 5.55 9.90
CA SER A 55 -9.22 6.78 10.64
C SER A 55 -7.71 6.95 10.78
N GLY A 56 -7.24 8.19 10.89
CA GLY A 56 -5.82 8.51 11.10
C GLY A 56 -5.23 7.70 12.27
N ASP A 57 -5.91 7.71 13.42
CA ASP A 57 -5.46 7.00 14.62
C ASP A 57 -5.35 5.49 14.42
N ARG A 58 -6.34 4.87 13.76
CA ARG A 58 -6.34 3.42 13.53
C ARG A 58 -5.21 3.02 12.60
N LYS A 59 -4.94 3.83 11.58
CA LYS A 59 -3.83 3.60 10.67
C LYS A 59 -2.48 3.81 11.36
N SER A 60 -2.33 4.86 12.17
CA SER A 60 -1.11 5.10 12.95
C SER A 60 -0.81 3.92 13.89
N ALA A 61 -1.81 3.40 14.61
CA ALA A 61 -1.64 2.22 15.45
C ALA A 61 -1.22 0.96 14.66
N LEU A 62 -1.72 0.80 13.43
CA LEU A 62 -1.28 -0.29 12.54
C LEU A 62 0.15 -0.09 12.04
N ALA A 63 0.53 1.14 11.71
CA ALA A 63 1.88 1.50 11.30
C ALA A 63 2.90 1.30 12.43
N GLU A 64 2.57 1.64 13.67
CA GLU A 64 3.42 1.41 14.84
C GLU A 64 3.67 -0.08 15.12
N SER A 65 2.70 -0.95 14.81
CA SER A 65 2.80 -2.40 15.04
C SER A 65 3.48 -3.18 13.91
N HIS A 66 3.78 -2.52 12.78
CA HIS A 66 4.38 -3.16 11.60
C HIS A 66 5.56 -2.32 11.09
N PRO A 67 6.81 -2.79 11.18
CA PRO A 67 7.97 -2.02 10.73
C PRO A 67 8.09 -1.91 9.20
N VAL A 68 7.28 -2.67 8.46
CA VAL A 68 7.17 -2.63 6.99
C VAL A 68 5.69 -2.78 6.63
N TRP A 69 5.15 -1.88 5.81
CA TRP A 69 3.73 -1.94 5.45
C TRP A 69 3.40 -1.24 4.14
N PHE A 70 2.20 -1.55 3.64
CA PHE A 70 1.57 -0.95 2.47
C PHE A 70 0.10 -0.62 2.79
N PHE A 71 -0.38 0.49 2.25
CA PHE A 71 -1.74 0.99 2.44
C PHE A 71 -2.31 1.43 1.10
N TYR A 72 -3.56 1.04 0.86
CA TYR A 72 -4.39 1.47 -0.25
C TYR A 72 -5.64 2.13 0.31
N SER A 73 -6.00 3.28 -0.24
CA SER A 73 -7.32 3.88 -0.06
C SER A 73 -7.89 4.21 -1.43
N PRO A 74 -9.11 3.77 -1.77
CA PRO A 74 -9.79 4.29 -2.93
C PRO A 74 -9.95 5.81 -2.81
N HIS A 75 -9.86 6.51 -3.93
CA HIS A 75 -10.18 7.92 -4.07
C HIS A 75 -11.34 8.06 -5.08
N ASP A 76 -12.29 8.95 -4.80
CA ASP A 76 -13.55 9.04 -5.55
C ASP A 76 -13.42 9.67 -6.93
N ASP A 77 -12.35 10.43 -7.19
CA ASP A 77 -12.16 11.08 -8.48
C ASP A 77 -11.56 10.12 -9.50
N LEU A 78 -12.29 9.89 -10.60
CA LEU A 78 -11.82 9.22 -11.82
C LEU A 78 -11.29 7.79 -11.64
N GLY A 79 -11.72 7.11 -10.58
CA GLY A 79 -11.19 5.79 -10.26
C GLY A 79 -9.76 5.86 -9.71
N ALA A 80 -9.28 7.00 -9.23
CA ALA A 80 -7.94 7.09 -8.66
C ALA A 80 -7.81 6.31 -7.34
N GLY A 81 -6.61 5.89 -7.00
CA GLY A 81 -6.27 5.24 -5.73
C GLY A 81 -5.15 6.00 -5.04
N TYR A 82 -5.26 6.12 -3.74
CA TYR A 82 -4.19 6.59 -2.90
C TYR A 82 -3.37 5.40 -2.41
N LEU A 83 -2.06 5.44 -2.65
CA LEU A 83 -1.12 4.45 -2.13
C LEU A 83 -0.18 5.09 -1.13
N GLU A 84 0.12 4.34 -0.07
CA GLU A 84 1.14 4.73 0.89
C GLU A 84 1.91 3.51 1.38
N TRP A 85 3.19 3.69 1.69
CA TRP A 85 4.02 2.61 2.23
C TRP A 85 5.15 3.12 3.11
N PHE A 86 5.68 2.19 3.91
CA PHE A 86 6.80 2.39 4.82
C PHE A 86 7.82 1.27 4.70
N ASN A 87 9.10 1.63 4.66
CA ASN A 87 10.24 0.70 4.56
C ASN A 87 10.14 -0.34 3.43
N LEU A 88 9.41 -0.02 2.35
CA LEU A 88 9.43 -0.83 1.13
C LEU A 88 10.50 -0.31 0.16
N PRO A 89 11.34 -1.18 -0.42
CA PRO A 89 12.29 -0.77 -1.44
C PRO A 89 11.58 -0.13 -2.63
N ARG A 90 12.07 1.03 -3.09
CA ARG A 90 11.54 1.72 -4.27
C ARG A 90 11.41 0.79 -5.48
N SER A 91 12.43 -0.03 -5.73
CA SER A 91 12.44 -0.98 -6.85
C SER A 91 11.33 -2.04 -6.75
N LEU A 92 10.87 -2.38 -5.54
CA LEU A 92 9.73 -3.27 -5.32
C LEU A 92 8.43 -2.56 -5.68
N VAL A 93 8.26 -1.31 -5.22
CA VAL A 93 7.06 -0.51 -5.50
C VAL A 93 6.95 -0.17 -6.99
N GLU A 94 8.03 0.26 -7.64
CA GLU A 94 8.07 0.52 -9.09
C GLU A 94 7.78 -0.75 -9.90
N ARG A 95 8.29 -1.90 -9.46
CA ARG A 95 7.97 -3.21 -10.07
C ARG A 95 6.48 -3.52 -9.94
N TRP A 96 5.90 -3.31 -8.77
CA TRP A 96 4.46 -3.49 -8.60
C TRP A 96 3.67 -2.48 -9.44
N LEU A 97 4.13 -1.24 -9.59
CA LEU A 97 3.44 -0.22 -10.39
C LEU A 97 3.64 -0.41 -11.90
N LYS A 98 4.57 -1.27 -12.32
CA LYS A 98 5.03 -1.43 -13.71
C LYS A 98 5.45 -0.12 -14.38
N ARG A 99 5.94 0.83 -13.59
CA ARG A 99 6.50 2.10 -14.08
C ARG A 99 7.51 2.65 -13.10
N ARG A 100 8.41 3.48 -13.59
CA ARG A 100 9.30 4.28 -12.74
C ARG A 100 8.48 5.35 -12.03
N LEU A 101 8.80 5.60 -10.77
CA LEU A 101 8.26 6.71 -10.00
C LEU A 101 9.14 7.94 -10.20
N GLU A 102 8.53 9.05 -10.53
CA GLU A 102 9.13 10.36 -10.75
C GLU A 102 8.78 11.27 -9.56
N ALA A 103 9.51 12.36 -9.36
CA ALA A 103 9.27 13.26 -8.22
C ALA A 103 7.83 13.82 -8.19
N HIS A 104 7.21 14.00 -9.36
CA HIS A 104 5.85 14.52 -9.49
C HIS A 104 4.74 13.51 -9.17
N ASP A 105 5.07 12.22 -9.01
CA ASP A 105 4.10 11.19 -8.63
C ASP A 105 3.72 11.25 -7.14
N PHE A 106 4.56 11.90 -6.34
CA PHE A 106 4.40 11.98 -4.90
C PHE A 106 3.60 13.20 -4.51
N ILE A 107 2.62 12.99 -3.64
CA ILE A 107 1.89 14.08 -2.99
C ILE A 107 2.80 14.58 -1.86
N ASP A 108 3.21 15.86 -1.93
CA ASP A 108 3.97 16.53 -0.87
C ASP A 108 3.10 16.62 0.40
N VAL A 109 3.23 15.61 1.26
CA VAL A 109 2.62 15.62 2.59
C VAL A 109 3.60 16.35 3.50
N ARG A 110 3.54 17.68 3.45
CA ARG A 110 4.39 18.58 4.26
C ARG A 110 4.25 18.27 5.76
N ALA A 111 5.13 17.38 6.24
CA ALA A 111 5.53 17.24 7.64
C ALA A 111 6.90 16.55 7.80
N THR A 112 7.46 15.89 6.78
CA THR A 112 8.83 15.36 6.84
C THR A 112 9.65 15.94 5.71
N GLY A 113 10.53 16.89 6.05
CA GLY A 113 11.37 17.61 5.12
C GLY A 113 12.10 16.67 4.16
N ALA A 114 11.98 16.98 2.86
CA ALA A 114 12.80 16.39 1.82
C ALA A 114 14.28 16.51 2.23
N ARG A 115 14.86 15.39 2.64
CA ARG A 115 16.31 15.23 2.81
C ARG A 115 16.76 14.19 1.79
N GLU A 116 17.90 14.47 1.19
CA GLU A 116 18.47 13.78 0.02
C GLU A 116 18.77 12.29 0.24
N GLU A 117 18.46 11.74 1.41
CA GLU A 117 18.57 10.32 1.76
C GLU A 117 17.27 9.89 2.45
N TRP A 118 16.51 8.98 1.81
CA TRP A 118 15.11 8.68 2.08
C TRP A 118 14.82 8.10 3.48
N PRO A 119 13.89 8.70 4.25
CA PRO A 119 13.20 7.95 5.30
C PRO A 119 11.67 8.16 5.28
N GLU A 120 10.96 7.11 5.68
CA GLU A 120 9.84 7.18 6.62
C GLU A 120 8.37 7.31 6.23
N ASN A 121 7.88 7.67 5.03
CA ASN A 121 6.47 7.43 4.59
C ASN A 121 6.21 8.12 3.25
N TRP A 122 5.79 7.39 2.22
CA TRP A 122 5.58 7.95 0.88
C TRP A 122 4.17 7.73 0.39
N ARG A 123 3.61 8.75 -0.26
CA ARG A 123 2.19 8.85 -0.63
C ARG A 123 2.07 9.25 -2.10
N VAL A 124 1.35 8.47 -2.89
CA VAL A 124 1.12 8.76 -4.31
C VAL A 124 -0.37 8.64 -4.63
N LEU A 125 -0.87 9.54 -5.47
CA LEU A 125 -2.17 9.40 -6.10
C LEU A 125 -1.95 8.81 -7.49
N ILE A 126 -2.63 7.72 -7.80
CA ILE A 126 -2.54 7.08 -9.12
C ILE A 126 -3.95 6.98 -9.72
N GLY A 127 -4.07 7.25 -11.01
CA GLY A 127 -5.29 7.06 -11.81
C GLY A 127 -4.99 6.34 -13.10
#